data_AF-A0A4Q6B2V9-F1
#
_entry.id   AF-A0A4Q6B2V9-F1
#
_cell.length_a   1.000
_cell.length_b   1.000
_cell.length_c   1.000
_cell.angle_alpha   90.00
_cell.angle_beta   90.00
_cell.angle_gamma   90.00
#
_symmetry.space_group_name_H-M   'P 1'
#
loop_
_entity.id
_entity.type
_entity.pdbx_description
1 polymer ?
#
loop_
_entity_poly.entity_id
_entity_poly.type
_entity_poly.pdbx_seq_one_letter_code
_entity_poly.pdbx_strand_id
1 'polypeptide(L)'
;MQTDEFAGAVGRLVELGREKRTAIMCAEAVPWRCHRSLVADALYVREVPVVEILSETSHRDHKLTPFARVDGISISYPPEQPDLL
;
A
#
# COMPACT_ATOMS: atom_id res chain seq x y z
N MET A 1 7.97 -4.06 7.17
CA MET A 1 7.81 -3.62 5.75
C MET A 1 9.01 -4.03 4.92
N GLN A 2 10.25 -3.78 5.35
CA GLN A 2 11.46 -4.18 4.62
C GLN A 2 12.00 -5.53 5.11
N THR A 3 11.16 -6.57 5.03
CA THR A 3 11.53 -7.94 5.39
C THR A 3 11.15 -8.89 4.28
N ASP A 4 11.86 -10.01 4.15
CA ASP A 4 11.57 -11.03 3.14
C ASP A 4 10.17 -11.62 3.31
N GLU A 5 9.72 -11.77 4.56
CA GLU A 5 8.37 -12.23 4.87
C GLU A 5 7.31 -11.27 4.31
N PHE A 6 7.51 -9.96 4.48
CA PHE A 6 6.61 -8.95 3.93
C PHE A 6 6.61 -8.98 2.40
N ALA A 7 7.79 -9.01 1.78
CA ALA A 7 7.92 -9.08 0.33
C ALA A 7 7.21 -10.33 -0.24
N GLY A 8 7.41 -11.49 0.41
CA GLY A 8 6.72 -12.74 0.05
C GLY A 8 5.20 -12.66 0.23
N ALA A 9 4.72 -12.02 1.30
CA ALA A 9 3.28 -11.82 1.52
C ALA A 9 2.64 -10.92 0.45
N VAL A 10 3.30 -9.82 0.07
CA VAL A 10 2.86 -8.96 -1.03
C VAL A 10 2.85 -9.75 -2.34
N GLY A 11 3.88 -10.54 -2.63
CA GLY A 11 3.91 -11.40 -3.81
C GLY A 11 2.72 -12.37 -3.88
N ARG A 12 2.39 -13.03 -2.76
CA ARG A 12 1.19 -13.89 -2.69
C ARG A 12 -0.10 -13.11 -2.94
N LEU A 13 -0.20 -11.87 -2.44
CA LEU A 13 -1.37 -11.03 -2.65
C LEU A 13 -1.53 -10.62 -4.12
N VAL A 14 -0.43 -10.35 -4.82
CA VAL A 14 -0.42 -10.05 -6.27
C VAL A 14 -0.94 -11.24 -7.06
N GLU A 15 -0.44 -12.45 -6.79
CA GLU A 15 -0.92 -13.66 -7.46
C GLU A 15 -2.40 -13.93 -7.17
N LEU A 16 -2.83 -13.76 -5.92
CA LEU A 16 -4.24 -13.90 -5.55
C LEU A 16 -5.15 -12.93 -6.31
N GLY A 17 -4.69 -11.69 -6.50
CA GLY A 17 -5.40 -10.66 -7.27
C GLY A 17 -5.48 -10.94 -8.78
N ARG A 18 -4.52 -11.70 -9.33
CA ARG A 18 -4.55 -12.17 -10.73
C ARG A 18 -5.53 -13.32 -10.93
N GLU A 19 -5.66 -14.20 -9.95
CA GLU A 19 -6.57 -15.34 -10.00
C GLU A 19 -8.03 -14.95 -9.77
N LYS A 20 -8.28 -14.02 -8.84
CA LYS A 20 -9.64 -13.61 -8.46
C LYS A 20 -9.70 -12.20 -7.89
N ARG A 21 -10.89 -11.62 -7.92
CA ARG A 21 -11.16 -10.33 -7.28
C ARG A 21 -10.90 -10.43 -5.79
N THR A 22 -9.88 -9.70 -5.34
CA THR A 22 -9.34 -9.79 -3.98
C THR A 22 -9.44 -8.44 -3.30
N ALA A 23 -9.93 -8.42 -2.07
CA ALA A 23 -9.95 -7.26 -1.20
C ALA A 23 -9.19 -7.57 0.09
N ILE A 24 -8.41 -6.61 0.58
CA ILE A 24 -7.80 -6.65 1.90
C ILE A 24 -8.54 -5.68 2.82
N MET A 25 -8.81 -6.11 4.05
CA MET A 25 -9.51 -5.30 5.05
C MET A 25 -8.67 -5.25 6.32
N CYS A 26 -8.50 -4.04 6.85
CA CYS A 26 -7.95 -3.83 8.19
C CYS A 26 -9.09 -3.85 9.21
N ALA A 27 -8.84 -4.36 10.42
CA ALA A 27 -9.85 -4.39 11.48
C ALA A 27 -10.10 -3.00 12.10
N GLU A 28 -9.19 -2.06 11.88
CA GLU A 28 -9.27 -0.70 12.38
C GLU A 28 -10.29 0.13 11.61
N ALA A 29 -11.24 0.73 12.33
CA ALA A 29 -12.20 1.66 11.75
C ALA A 29 -11.53 2.97 11.26
N VAL A 30 -10.32 3.27 11.74
CA VAL A 30 -9.65 4.55 11.55
C VAL A 30 -8.46 4.40 10.57
N PRO A 31 -8.56 4.91 9.32
CA PRO A 31 -7.57 4.65 8.27
C PRO A 31 -6.13 5.05 8.59
N TRP A 32 -5.92 6.14 9.34
CA TRP A 32 -4.58 6.63 9.69
C TRP A 32 -3.94 5.87 10.86
N ARG A 33 -4.68 4.95 11.50
CA ARG A 33 -4.17 4.11 12.59
C ARG A 33 -3.85 2.69 12.14
N CYS A 34 -3.94 2.42 10.84
CA CYS A 34 -3.76 1.10 10.30
C CYS A 34 -2.64 1.10 9.24
N HIS A 35 -2.06 -0.07 9.00
CA HIS A 35 -0.95 -0.24 8.07
C HIS A 35 -1.40 -0.51 6.63
N ARG A 36 -2.70 -0.39 6.34
CA ARG A 36 -3.25 -0.74 5.01
C ARG A 36 -2.67 0.12 3.89
N SER A 37 -2.38 1.38 4.17
CA SER A 37 -1.72 2.29 3.22
C SER A 37 -0.36 1.75 2.80
N LEU A 38 0.39 1.15 3.73
CA LEU A 38 1.71 0.60 3.47
C LEU A 38 1.65 -0.62 2.53
N VAL A 39 0.60 -1.44 2.65
CA VAL A 39 0.35 -2.57 1.73
C VAL A 39 -0.10 -2.06 0.36
N ALA A 40 -0.97 -1.05 0.33
CA ALA A 40 -1.44 -0.42 -0.90
C ALA A 40 -0.29 0.24 -1.69
N ASP A 41 0.61 0.96 -0.99
CA ASP A 41 1.81 1.53 -1.57
C ASP A 41 2.72 0.44 -2.17
N ALA A 42 2.90 -0.69 -1.46
CA ALA A 42 3.73 -1.80 -1.92
C ALA A 42 3.16 -2.48 -3.19
N LEU A 43 1.84 -2.52 -3.34
CA LEU A 43 1.17 -2.98 -4.56
C LEU A 43 1.28 -1.93 -5.68
N TYR A 44 1.13 -0.65 -5.34
CA TYR A 44 1.24 0.46 -6.28
C TYR A 44 2.61 0.50 -6.96
N VAL A 45 3.71 0.37 -6.21
CA VAL A 45 5.07 0.33 -6.78
C VAL A 45 5.36 -0.93 -7.61
N ARG A 46 4.47 -1.93 -7.54
CA ARG A 46 4.49 -3.14 -8.38
C ARG A 46 3.53 -3.04 -9.58
N GLU A 47 3.04 -1.84 -9.86
CA GLU A 47 2.10 -1.53 -10.94
C GLU A 47 0.77 -2.30 -10.84
N VAL A 48 0.39 -2.71 -9.62
CA VAL A 48 -0.91 -3.33 -9.38
C VAL A 48 -1.91 -2.22 -9.05
N PRO A 49 -3.02 -2.07 -9.81
CA PRO A 49 -4.04 -1.08 -9.50
C PRO A 49 -4.67 -1.36 -8.13
N VAL A 50 -4.68 -0.36 -7.26
CA VAL A 50 -5.29 -0.45 -5.94
C VAL A 50 -6.41 0.59 -5.83
N VAL A 51 -7.57 0.12 -5.40
CA VAL A 51 -8.74 0.95 -5.11
C VAL A 51 -9.01 0.91 -3.60
N GLU A 52 -9.13 2.07 -2.99
CA GLU A 52 -9.57 2.21 -1.61
C GLU A 52 -11.10 2.27 -1.56
N ILE A 53 -11.72 1.26 -0.94
CA ILE A 53 -13.16 1.20 -0.72
C ILE A 53 -13.47 1.90 0.61
N LEU A 54 -14.29 2.95 0.57
CA LEU A 54 -14.64 3.79 1.72
C LEU A 54 -16.06 3.50 2.23
N SER A 55 -16.98 3.18 1.31
CA SER A 55 -18.34 2.75 1.61
C SER A 55 -18.89 1.93 0.44
N GLU A 56 -20.16 1.54 0.51
CA GLU A 56 -20.88 0.88 -0.60
C GLU A 56 -20.89 1.71 -1.89
N THR A 57 -20.85 3.03 -1.79
CA THR A 57 -20.98 3.96 -2.93
C THR A 57 -19.73 4.82 -3.17
N SER A 58 -18.73 4.76 -2.28
CA SER A 58 -17.54 5.60 -2.32
C SER A 58 -16.27 4.78 -2.37
N HIS A 59 -15.45 5.09 -3.37
CA HIS A 59 -14.14 4.50 -3.59
C HIS A 59 -13.24 5.52 -4.28
N ARG A 60 -11.93 5.30 -4.21
CA ARG A 60 -10.94 6.12 -4.90
C ARG A 60 -9.70 5.31 -5.26
N ASP A 61 -9.00 5.71 -6.30
CA ASP A 61 -7.70 5.14 -6.60
C ASP A 61 -6.72 5.48 -5.48
N HIS A 62 -5.92 4.49 -5.11
CA HIS A 62 -4.85 4.68 -4.16
C HIS A 62 -3.79 5.63 -4.74
N LYS A 63 -3.29 6.52 -3.89
CA LYS A 63 -2.17 7.41 -4.22
C LYS A 63 -1.03 7.08 -3.30
N LEU A 64 0.16 6.99 -3.89
CA LEU A 64 1.39 6.75 -3.16
C LEU A 64 1.53 7.75 -2.01
N THR A 65 1.89 7.27 -0.82
CA THR A 65 2.20 8.11 0.34
C THR A 65 3.22 9.19 -0.05
N PRO A 66 2.93 10.51 0.14
CA PRO A 66 3.72 11.59 -0.48
C PRO A 66 5.22 11.62 -0.14
N PHE A 67 5.58 11.19 1.07
CA PHE A 67 6.96 11.16 1.55
C PHE A 67 7.64 9.80 1.36
N ALA A 68 6.97 8.84 0.70
CA ALA A 68 7.57 7.56 0.39
C ALA A 68 8.73 7.71 -0.61
N ARG A 69 9.79 6.92 -0.40
CA ARG A 69 10.91 6.78 -1.32
C ARG A 69 10.84 5.40 -1.97
N VAL A 70 10.90 5.39 -3.30
CA VAL A 70 10.78 4.17 -4.11
C VAL A 70 12.11 3.90 -4.81
N ASP A 71 12.57 2.66 -4.72
CA ASP A 71 13.72 2.13 -5.47
C ASP A 71 13.33 0.77 -6.08
N GLY A 72 13.01 0.76 -7.37
CA GLY A 72 12.35 -0.35 -8.03
C GLY A 72 11.03 -0.72 -7.34
N ILE A 73 10.95 -1.92 -6.77
CA ILE A 73 9.78 -2.42 -6.02
C ILE A 73 9.92 -2.26 -4.50
N SER A 74 11.03 -1.68 -4.04
CA SER A 74 11.30 -1.39 -2.63
C SER A 74 10.76 -0.01 -2.27
N ILE A 75 10.13 0.10 -1.10
CA ILE A 75 9.52 1.34 -0.62
C ILE A 75 9.88 1.62 0.84
N SER A 76 10.38 2.82 1.11
CA SER A 76 10.72 3.28 2.46
C SER A 76 10.02 4.59 2.80
N TYR A 77 9.90 4.87 4.10
CA TYR A 77 9.15 6.00 4.65
C TYR A 77 10.06 6.77 5.59
N PRO A 78 11.04 7.53 5.06
CA PRO A 78 11.90 8.34 5.90
C PRO A 78 11.08 9.41 6.64
N PRO A 79 11.54 9.86 7.82
CA PRO A 79 10.93 11.01 8.48
C PRO A 79 10.98 12.23 7.55
N GLU A 80 9.98 13.09 7.67
CA GLU A 80 9.92 14.36 6.94
C GLU A 80 11.22 15.12 7.20
N GLN A 81 11.99 15.32 6.13
CA GLN A 81 13.23 16.09 6.21
C GLN A 81 12.80 17.56 6.29
N PRO A 82 13.24 18.34 7.30
CA PRO A 82 13.04 19.78 7.24
C PRO A 82 13.72 20.30 5.98
N ASP A 83 12.99 21.08 5.18
CA ASP A 83 13.57 21.77 4.03
C ASP A 83 14.76 22.61 4.55
N LEU A 84 15.96 22.23 4.16
CA LEU A 84 17.16 23.05 4.35
C LEU A 84 17.09 24.19 3.34
N LEU A 85 16.35 25.25 3.68
CA LEU A 85 16.42 26.55 3.02
C LEU A 85 17.54 27.40 3.61
#